data_AF-A0A918B4K5-F1
#
_entry.id   AF-A0A918B4K5-F1
#
_cell.length_a   1.000
_cell.length_b   1.000
_cell.length_c   1.000
_cell.angle_alpha   90.00
_cell.angle_beta   90.00
_cell.angle_gamma   90.00
#
_symmetry.space_group_name_H-M   'P 1'
#
loop_
_entity.id
_entity.type
_entity.pdbx_description
1 polymer ?
#
loop_
_entity_poly.entity_id
_entity_poly.type
_entity_poly.pdbx_seq_one_letter_code
_entity_poly.pdbx_strand_id
1 'polypeptide(L)' 'MGLFSRKPKAAPADDVLITGAELDHAARTLNAGDDGPADALVQRGGDDKSLRQLITMRILGASIDQQ' A
#
# COMPACT_ATOMS: atom_id res chain seq x y z
N MET A 1 -37.53 -5.93 28.01
CA MET A 1 -37.13 -5.01 26.92
C MET A 1 -35.61 -4.95 26.87
N GLY A 2 -35.01 -5.09 25.68
CA GLY A 2 -33.67 -4.60 25.35
C GLY A 2 -32.48 -5.48 25.72
N LEU A 3 -32.30 -6.63 25.05
CA LEU A 3 -31.00 -7.30 24.98
C LEU A 3 -30.01 -6.36 24.28
N PHE A 4 -28.92 -6.01 24.97
CA PHE A 4 -27.85 -5.18 24.44
C PHE A 4 -27.23 -5.84 23.19
N SER A 5 -27.67 -5.41 22.01
CA SER A 5 -27.05 -5.71 20.73
C SER A 5 -25.65 -5.08 20.69
N ARG A 6 -24.67 -5.76 21.30
CA ARG A 6 -23.25 -5.51 21.03
C ARG A 6 -23.01 -5.87 19.57
N LYS A 7 -23.06 -4.87 18.69
CA LYS A 7 -22.54 -4.98 17.33
C LYS A 7 -21.10 -5.51 17.43
N PRO A 8 -20.72 -6.56 16.68
CA PRO A 8 -19.31 -6.92 16.59
C PRO A 8 -18.56 -5.68 16.09
N LYS A 9 -17.56 -5.26 16.87
CA LYS A 9 -16.56 -4.27 16.47
C LYS A 9 -16.07 -4.73 15.11
N ALA A 10 -16.35 -3.95 14.06
CA ALA A 10 -15.88 -4.22 12.71
C ALA A 10 -14.39 -4.59 12.82
N ALA A 11 -14.02 -5.73 12.23
CA ALA A 11 -12.63 -6.14 12.14
C ALA A 11 -11.81 -4.93 11.64
N PRO A 12 -10.62 -4.66 12.21
CA PRO A 12 -9.75 -3.65 11.62
C PRO A 12 -9.63 -3.98 10.14
N ALA A 13 -9.85 -2.98 9.27
CA ALA A 13 -9.52 -3.10 7.86
C ALA A 13 -8.12 -3.73 7.82
N ASP A 14 -7.97 -4.86 7.11
CA ASP A 14 -6.72 -5.60 7.05
C ASP A 14 -5.57 -4.59 6.91
N ASP A 15 -4.79 -4.39 7.97
CA ASP A 15 -3.75 -3.37 7.98
C ASP A 15 -2.75 -3.77 6.89
N VAL A 16 -2.82 -3.07 5.75
CA VAL A 16 -2.01 -3.37 4.58
C VAL A 16 -0.58 -3.01 4.94
N LEU A 17 0.16 -4.00 5.40
CA LEU A 17 1.55 -3.83 5.80
C LEU A 17 2.43 -3.92 4.55
N ILE A 18 2.97 -2.77 4.16
CA ILE A 18 3.92 -2.65 3.05
C ILE A 18 5.28 -2.37 3.64
N THR A 19 6.23 -3.24 3.35
CA THR A 19 7.60 -3.13 3.83
C THR A 19 8.43 -2.20 2.96
N GLY A 20 9.50 -1.63 3.52
CA GLY A 20 10.46 -0.85 2.74
C GLY A 20 11.10 -1.65 1.59
N ALA A 21 11.36 -2.94 1.81
CA ALA A 21 11.94 -3.81 0.78
C ALA A 21 11.00 -4.02 -0.42
N GLU A 22 9.69 -4.13 -0.19
CA GLU A 22 8.70 -4.21 -1.28
C GLU A 22 8.66 -2.92 -2.09
N LEU A 23 8.75 -1.76 -1.43
CA LEU A 23 8.77 -0.45 -2.10
C LEU A 23 10.06 -0.27 -2.91
N ASP A 24 11.21 -0.67 -2.37
CA ASP A 24 12.50 -0.61 -3.07
C ASP A 24 12.53 -1.57 -4.28
N HIS A 25 11.97 -2.77 -4.12
CA HIS A 25 11.81 -3.71 -5.23
C HIS A 25 10.93 -3.13 -6.33
N ALA A 26 9.75 -2.59 -5.97
CA ALA A 26 8.85 -1.98 -6.93
C ALA A 26 9.46 -0.78 -7.65
N ALA A 27 10.24 0.06 -6.95
CA ALA A 27 10.95 1.17 -7.57
C ALA A 27 12.02 0.71 -8.57
N ARG A 28 12.76 -0.36 -8.24
CA ARG A 28 13.77 -0.96 -9.13
C ARG A 28 13.16 -1.55 -10.39
N THR A 29 12.07 -2.30 -10.25
CA THR A 29 11.38 -2.91 -11.40
C THR A 29 10.73 -1.85 -12.28
N LEU A 30 10.17 -0.80 -11.68
CA LEU A 30 9.63 0.34 -12.41
C LEU A 30 10.71 1.04 -13.25
N ASN A 31 11.89 1.25 -12.68
CA ASN A 31 13.04 1.79 -13.40
C ASN A 31 13.53 0.87 -14.54
N ALA A 32 13.31 -0.44 -14.42
CA ALA A 32 13.59 -1.42 -15.48
C ALA A 32 12.48 -1.50 -16.55
N GLY A 33 11.39 -0.73 -16.41
CA GLY A 33 10.25 -0.69 -17.32
C GLY A 33 9.15 -1.70 -17.01
N ASP A 34 9.14 -2.31 -15.82
CA ASP A 34 8.07 -3.20 -15.35
C ASP A 34 7.24 -2.53 -14.25
N ASP A 35 6.03 -2.11 -14.63
CA ASP A 35 5.06 -1.44 -13.78
C ASP A 35 4.33 -2.40 -12.83
N GLY A 36 4.36 -3.72 -13.09
CA GLY A 36 3.53 -4.72 -12.41
C GLY A 36 3.65 -4.72 -10.87
N PRO A 37 4.87 -4.72 -10.30
CA PRO A 37 5.07 -4.69 -8.85
C PRO A 37 4.58 -3.38 -8.20
N ALA A 38 4.73 -2.24 -8.90
CA ALA A 38 4.26 -0.96 -8.41
C ALA A 38 2.72 -0.90 -8.40
N ASP A 39 2.08 -1.38 -9.47
CA ASP A 39 0.62 -1.47 -9.58
C ASP A 39 0.03 -2.42 -8.54
N ALA A 40 0.70 -3.54 -8.26
CA ALA A 40 0.27 -4.48 -7.23
C ALA A 40 0.25 -3.83 -5.83
N LEU A 41 1.24 -3.00 -5.50
CA LEU A 41 1.27 -2.26 -4.24
C LEU A 41 0.17 -1.20 -4.17
N VAL A 42 -0.05 -0.45 -5.26
CA VAL A 42 -1.14 0.55 -5.33
C VAL A 42 -2.52 -0.13 -5.19
N GLN A 43 -2.73 -1.27 -5.83
CA GLN A 43 -3.96 -2.07 -5.71
C GLN A 43 -4.16 -2.63 -4.30
N ARG A 44 -3.08 -3.07 -3.64
CA ARG A 44 -3.12 -3.49 -2.22
C ARG A 44 -3.51 -2.34 -1.30
N GLY A 45 -3.14 -1.10 -1.64
CA GLY A 45 -3.63 0.09 -0.94
C GLY A 45 -5.14 0.32 -1.06
N GLY A 46 -5.81 -0.39 -2.00
CA GLY A 46 -7.26 -0.39 -2.16
C GLY A 46 -7.81 1.02 -2.39
N ASP A 47 -8.89 1.35 -1.69
CA ASP A 47 -9.54 2.67 -1.77
C ASP A 47 -8.91 3.72 -0.85
N ASP A 48 -7.95 3.35 0.00
CA ASP A 48 -7.27 4.29 0.87
C ASP A 48 -6.38 5.23 0.04
N LYS A 49 -6.87 6.46 -0.13
CA LYS A 49 -6.18 7.50 -0.90
C LYS A 49 -4.84 7.88 -0.26
N SER A 50 -4.78 7.92 1.07
CA SER A 50 -3.57 8.32 1.80
C SER A 50 -2.49 7.24 1.69
N LEU A 51 -2.88 5.97 1.80
CA LEU A 51 -1.99 4.84 1.61
C LEU A 51 -1.45 4.79 0.17
N ARG A 52 -2.33 4.94 -0.84
CA ARG A 52 -1.90 5.02 -2.25
C ARG A 52 -0.89 6.15 -2.48
N GLN A 53 -1.17 7.35 -1.95
CA GLN A 53 -0.25 8.50 -2.07
C GLN A 53 1.11 8.23 -1.40
N LEU A 54 1.13 7.59 -0.22
CA LEU A 54 2.36 7.18 0.46
C LEU A 54 3.19 6.19 -0.37
N ILE A 55 2.54 5.17 -0.93
CA ILE A 55 3.18 4.17 -1.80
C ILE A 55 3.79 4.86 -3.02
N THR A 56 3.02 5.68 -3.73
CA THR A 56 3.50 6.39 -4.93
C THR A 56 4.68 7.31 -4.60
N MET A 57 4.59 8.10 -3.53
CA MET A 57 5.69 8.98 -3.11
C MET A 57 6.95 8.21 -2.74
N ARG A 58 6.81 7.05 -2.07
CA ARG A 58 7.96 6.26 -1.66
C ARG A 58 8.63 5.57 -2.84
N ILE A 59 7.84 5.04 -3.78
CA ILE A 59 8.35 4.47 -5.04
C ILE A 59 9.09 5.55 -5.85
N LEU A 60 8.51 6.75 -5.98
CA LEU A 60 9.14 7.88 -6.66
C LEU A 60 10.44 8.32 -5.98
N GLY A 61 10.46 8.40 -4.64
CA GLY A 61 11.67 8.74 -3.91
C GLY A 61 12.78 7.69 -4.08
N ALA A 62 12.42 6.41 -4.04
CA ALA A 62 13.35 5.31 -4.23
C ALA A 62 13.86 5.21 -5.68
N SER A 63 13.06 5.60 -6.68
CA SER A 63 13.49 5.57 -8.08
C SER A 63 14.51 6.66 -8.40
N ILE A 64 14.42 7.82 -7.74
CA ILE A 64 15.35 8.95 -7.90
C ILE A 64 16.69 8.69 -7.18
N ASP A 65 16.66 8.09 -5.98
CA ASP A 65 17.86 7.78 -5.19
C ASP A 65 18.79 6.73 -5.85
N GLN A 66 18.28 6.01 -6.86
CA GLN A 66 19.03 4.99 -7.60
C GLN A 66 19.86 5.55 -8.77
N GLN A 67 19.85 6.86 -9.03
CA GLN A 67 20.61 7.53 -10.09
C GLN A 67 21.94 8.11 -9.59
#